data_AF-A0A351TXF3-F1
#
_entry.id   AF-A0A351TXF3-F1
#
_cell.length_a   1.000
_cell.length_b   1.000
_cell.length_c   1.000
_cell.angle_alpha   90.00
_cell.angle_beta   90.00
_cell.angle_gamma   90.00
#
_symmetry.space_group_name_H-M   'P 1'
#
loop_
_entity.id
_entity.type
_entity.pdbx_description
1 polymer ?
#
loop_
_entity_poly.entity_id
_entity_poly.type
_entity_poly.pdbx_seq_one_letter_code
_entity_poly.pdbx_strand_id
1 'polypeptide(L)'
;MANRHLSRSIVVQSLYEWDFYGCREEKLNEIVERNIKEFAPGIEDADFIWMLVKGILENLPKIDKIIEKAAPAWPLNQINIIDRNVLRIGIHELLFGNRDEVPPKV
;
A
#
# COMPACT_ATOMS: atom_id res chain seq x y z
N MET A 1 -1.94 -18.60 3.18
CA MET A 1 -2.64 -17.58 4.01
C MET A 1 -1.69 -16.70 4.82
N ALA A 2 -0.67 -17.25 5.51
CA ALA A 2 0.30 -16.45 6.30
C ALA A 2 1.10 -15.40 5.49
N ASN A 3 1.26 -15.60 4.18
CA ASN A 3 2.06 -14.69 3.35
C ASN A 3 1.35 -13.34 3.05
N ARG A 4 0.06 -13.34 2.67
CA ARG A 4 -0.63 -12.12 2.20
C ARG A 4 -0.80 -11.03 3.27
N HIS A 5 -1.05 -11.40 4.53
CA HIS A 5 -1.11 -10.43 5.63
C HIS A 5 0.27 -9.79 5.86
N LEU A 6 1.33 -10.60 5.92
CA LEU A 6 2.71 -10.11 6.02
C LEU A 6 3.08 -9.20 4.84
N SER A 7 2.72 -9.58 3.62
CA SER A 7 2.91 -8.75 2.44
C SER A 7 2.26 -7.38 2.58
N ARG A 8 0.99 -7.30 3.02
CA ARG A 8 0.30 -6.02 3.26
C ARG A 8 0.99 -5.19 4.33
N SER A 9 1.45 -5.83 5.42
CA SER A 9 2.24 -5.13 6.45
C SER A 9 3.51 -4.50 5.87
N ILE A 10 4.23 -5.21 5.00
CA ILE A 10 5.43 -4.69 4.32
C ILE A 10 5.07 -3.53 3.39
N VAL A 11 3.95 -3.60 2.68
CA VAL A 11 3.48 -2.50 1.83
C VAL A 11 3.16 -1.26 2.68
N VAL A 12 2.43 -1.40 3.79
CA VAL A 12 2.15 -0.28 4.71
C VAL A 12 3.44 0.36 5.23
N GLN A 13 4.39 -0.46 5.70
CA GLN A 13 5.69 0.01 6.19
C GLN A 13 6.47 0.78 5.12
N SER A 14 6.47 0.25 3.90
CA SER A 14 7.18 0.85 2.77
C SER A 14 6.55 2.16 2.32
N LEU A 15 5.22 2.25 2.26
CA LEU A 15 4.52 3.50 1.95
C LEU A 15 4.69 4.54 3.05
N TYR A 16 4.66 4.12 4.33
CA TYR A 16 4.94 5.00 5.45
C TYR A 16 6.34 5.59 5.35
N GLU A 17 7.37 4.78 5.11
CA GLU A 17 8.73 5.29 4.94
C GLU A 17 8.87 6.18 3.71
N TRP A 18 8.26 5.81 2.59
CA TRP A 18 8.25 6.61 1.36
C TRP A 18 7.66 8.02 1.57
N ASP A 19 6.63 8.13 2.40
CA ASP A 19 6.07 9.40 2.83
C ASP A 19 7.10 10.28 3.58
N PHE A 20 7.97 9.71 4.43
CA PHE A 20 9.05 10.47 5.09
C PHE A 20 10.08 11.04 4.13
N TYR A 21 10.32 10.37 3.00
CA TYR A 21 11.22 10.85 1.95
C TYR A 21 10.55 11.85 0.98
N GLY A 22 9.30 12.25 1.25
CA GLY A 22 8.56 13.20 0.42
C GLY A 22 8.04 12.57 -0.86
N CYS A 23 7.68 11.28 -0.83
CA CYS A 23 7.05 10.56 -1.93
C CYS A 23 7.86 10.53 -3.24
N ARG A 24 9.19 10.46 -3.13
CA ARG A 24 10.11 10.35 -4.27
C ARG A 24 10.03 8.97 -4.90
N GLU A 25 9.58 8.89 -6.15
CA GLU A 25 9.40 7.61 -6.85
C GLU A 25 10.69 6.79 -6.93
N GLU A 26 11.83 7.47 -7.11
CA GLU A 26 13.15 6.83 -7.20
C GLU A 26 13.57 6.09 -5.92
N LYS A 27 12.93 6.40 -4.78
CA LYS A 27 13.22 5.77 -3.48
C LYS A 27 12.31 4.60 -3.15
N LEU A 28 11.11 4.53 -3.72
CA LEU A 28 10.11 3.55 -3.31
C LEU A 28 10.59 2.11 -3.51
N ASN A 29 11.23 1.81 -4.64
CA ASN A 29 11.73 0.45 -4.91
C ASN A 29 12.81 0.04 -3.90
N GLU A 30 13.77 0.92 -3.63
CA GLU A 30 14.85 0.68 -2.65
C GLU A 30 14.27 0.41 -1.25
N ILE A 31 13.25 1.17 -0.85
CA ILE A 31 12.55 1.02 0.43
C ILE A 31 11.87 -0.34 0.51
N VAL A 32 11.10 -0.72 -0.52
CA VAL A 32 10.37 -1.99 -0.57
C VAL A 32 11.32 -3.17 -0.51
N GLU A 33 12.39 -3.16 -1.31
CA GLU A 33 13.41 -4.22 -1.31
C GLU A 33 14.05 -4.39 0.08
N ARG A 34 14.39 -3.28 0.73
CA ARG A 34 14.98 -3.30 2.06
C ARG A 34 14.01 -3.84 3.10
N ASN A 35 12.75 -3.44 3.05
CA ASN A 35 11.72 -3.91 3.99
C ASN A 35 11.38 -5.39 3.78
N ILE A 36 11.37 -5.89 2.54
CA ILE A 36 11.21 -7.32 2.26
C ILE A 36 12.35 -8.11 2.90
N LYS A 37 13.60 -7.67 2.70
CA LYS A 37 14.79 -8.35 3.23
C LYS A 37 14.79 -8.40 4.76
N GLU A 38 14.40 -7.31 5.41
CA GLU A 38 14.42 -7.19 6.86
C GLU A 38 13.26 -7.93 7.54
N PHE A 39 12.03 -7.77 7.02
CA PHE A 39 10.82 -8.18 7.74
C PHE A 39 10.13 -9.43 7.18
N ALA A 40 10.58 -9.92 6.01
CA ALA A 40 10.14 -11.19 5.44
C ALA A 40 11.31 -12.10 5.02
N PRO A 41 12.27 -12.39 5.93
CA PRO A 41 13.32 -13.36 5.63
C PRO A 41 12.68 -14.73 5.39
N GLY A 42 12.80 -15.24 4.16
CA GLY A 42 12.21 -16.52 3.75
C GLY A 42 10.86 -16.42 3.02
N ILE A 43 10.41 -15.22 2.63
CA ILE A 43 9.34 -15.12 1.64
C ILE A 43 9.84 -15.64 0.29
N GLU A 44 9.20 -16.68 -0.22
CA GLU A 44 9.56 -17.29 -1.50
C GLU A 44 9.05 -16.47 -2.69
N ASP A 45 7.95 -15.74 -2.48
CA ASP A 45 7.25 -14.97 -3.51
C ASP A 45 6.90 -13.56 -2.99
N ALA A 46 7.61 -12.56 -3.53
CA ALA A 46 7.39 -11.15 -3.28
C ALA A 46 6.53 -10.47 -4.36
N ASP A 47 6.04 -11.21 -5.36
CA ASP A 47 5.29 -10.67 -6.49
C ASP A 47 4.03 -9.94 -6.01
N PHE A 48 3.37 -10.48 -4.98
CA PHE A 48 2.20 -9.82 -4.41
C PHE A 48 2.51 -8.45 -3.77
N ILE A 49 3.67 -8.31 -3.12
CA ILE A 49 4.11 -7.03 -2.53
C ILE A 49 4.30 -6.01 -3.65
N TRP A 50 5.03 -6.40 -4.70
CA TRP A 50 5.28 -5.54 -5.85
C TRP A 50 4.03 -5.20 -6.63
N MET A 51 3.12 -6.16 -6.80
CA MET A 51 1.83 -5.95 -7.44
C MET A 51 1.02 -4.89 -6.68
N LEU A 52 0.94 -4.98 -5.35
CA LEU A 52 0.25 -3.99 -4.53
C LEU A 52 0.91 -2.61 -4.62
N VAL A 53 2.23 -2.52 -4.44
CA VAL A 53 2.96 -1.24 -4.48
C VAL A 53 2.75 -0.54 -5.82
N LYS A 54 2.95 -1.26 -6.93
CA LYS A 54 2.79 -0.70 -8.29
C LYS A 54 1.35 -0.32 -8.56
N GLY A 55 0.40 -1.19 -8.24
CA GLY A 55 -1.01 -0.93 -8.46
C GLY A 55 -1.54 0.25 -7.64
N ILE A 56 -1.05 0.44 -6.41
CA ILE A 56 -1.35 1.62 -5.59
C ILE A 56 -0.77 2.87 -6.23
N LEU A 57 0.50 2.87 -6.63
CA LEU A 57 1.16 4.04 -7.22
C LEU A 57 0.48 4.46 -8.54
N GLU A 58 0.17 3.49 -9.41
CA GLU A 58 -0.54 3.72 -10.67
C GLU A 58 -1.93 4.34 -10.49
N ASN A 59 -2.62 4.00 -9.40
CA ASN A 59 -3.98 4.46 -9.11
C ASN A 59 -4.03 5.54 -8.01
N LEU A 60 -2.89 6.02 -7.53
CA LEU A 60 -2.79 6.88 -6.35
C LEU A 60 -3.69 8.13 -6.45
N PRO A 61 -3.72 8.89 -7.57
CA PRO A 61 -4.60 10.05 -7.68
C PRO A 61 -6.10 9.70 -7.60
N LYS A 62 -6.50 8.52 -8.10
CA LYS A 62 -7.90 8.06 -8.03
C LYS A 62 -8.25 7.62 -6.61
N ILE A 63 -7.35 6.88 -5.97
CA ILE A 63 -7.48 6.40 -4.60
C ILE A 63 -7.60 7.57 -3.63
N ASP A 64 -6.68 8.54 -3.70
CA ASP A 64 -6.66 9.70 -2.82
C ASP A 64 -7.93 10.55 -2.99
N LYS A 65 -8.41 10.72 -4.22
CA LYS A 65 -9.69 11.40 -4.50
C LYS A 65 -10.90 10.69 -3.89
N ILE A 66 -10.87 9.36 -3.79
CA ILE A 66 -11.93 8.58 -3.13
C ILE A 66 -11.88 8.82 -1.63
N ILE A 67 -10.69 8.81 -1.02
CA ILE A 67 -10.50 9.11 0.40
C ILE A 67 -11.03 10.51 0.73
N GLU A 68 -10.63 11.53 -0.04
CA GLU A 68 -11.08 12.92 0.17
C GLU A 68 -12.59 13.08 0.07
N LYS A 69 -13.23 12.40 -0.90
CA LYS A 69 -14.69 12.42 -1.04
C LYS A 69 -15.41 11.72 0.11
N ALA A 70 -14.83 10.65 0.65
CA ALA A 70 -15.40 9.91 1.76
C ALA A 70 -15.20 10.63 3.10
N ALA A 71 -14.15 11.43 3.23
CA ALA A 71 -13.80 12.17 4.43
C ALA A 71 -13.62 13.68 4.16
N PRO A 72 -14.69 14.42 3.78
CA PRO A 72 -14.58 15.82 3.36
C PRO A 72 -14.14 16.77 4.49
N ALA A 73 -14.35 16.38 5.76
CA ALA A 73 -13.90 17.14 6.93
C ALA A 73 -12.42 16.90 7.27
N TRP A 74 -11.76 15.92 6.65
CA TRP A 74 -10.38 15.53 6.92
C TRP A 74 -9.58 15.51 5.63
N PRO A 75 -8.92 16.64 5.28
CA PRO A 75 -7.98 16.69 4.17
C PRO A 75 -6.96 15.56 4.25
N LEU A 76 -6.53 15.04 3.10
CA LEU A 76 -5.68 13.86 3.01
C LEU A 76 -4.35 13.99 3.81
N ASN A 77 -3.81 15.20 3.92
CA ASN A 77 -2.60 15.50 4.69
C ASN A 77 -2.82 15.60 6.21
N GLN A 78 -4.07 15.62 6.68
CA GLN A 78 -4.43 15.60 8.12
C GLN A 78 -4.74 14.19 8.62
N ILE A 79 -4.97 13.24 7.73
CA ILE A 79 -5.11 11.82 8.07
C ILE A 79 -3.73 11.31 8.50
N ASN A 80 -3.67 10.56 9.60
CA ASN A 80 -2.45 9.88 10.03
C ASN A 80 -1.86 9.07 8.86
N ILE A 81 -0.55 9.19 8.64
CA ILE A 81 0.15 8.55 7.52
C ILE A 81 -0.12 7.04 7.46
N ILE A 82 -0.13 6.36 8.60
CA ILE A 82 -0.41 4.92 8.67
C ILE A 82 -1.85 4.65 8.22
N ASP A 83 -2.83 5.35 8.79
CA ASP A 83 -4.25 5.17 8.46
C ASP A 83 -4.52 5.47 6.99
N ARG A 84 -3.93 6.54 6.46
CA ARG A 84 -4.02 6.89 5.04
C ARG A 84 -3.46 5.77 4.15
N ASN A 85 -2.31 5.20 4.50
CA ASN A 85 -1.71 4.14 3.70
C ASN A 85 -2.48 2.81 3.82
N VAL A 86 -3.09 2.52 4.96
CA VAL A 86 -4.03 1.40 5.10
C VAL A 86 -5.27 1.61 4.22
N LEU A 87 -5.85 2.82 4.22
CA LEU A 87 -6.97 3.17 3.33
C LEU A 87 -6.58 3.02 1.85
N ARG A 88 -5.38 3.47 1.47
CA ARG A 88 -4.88 3.35 0.10
C ARG A 88 -4.79 1.90 -0.36
N ILE A 89 -4.27 1.01 0.48
CA ILE A 89 -4.20 -0.43 0.18
C ILE A 89 -5.61 -1.01 0.06
N GLY A 90 -6.48 -0.77 1.04
CA GLY A 90 -7.84 -1.32 1.04
C GLY A 90 -8.66 -0.87 -0.17
N ILE A 91 -8.61 0.42 -0.52
CA ILE A 91 -9.28 0.95 -1.71
C ILE A 91 -8.69 0.36 -2.99
N HIS A 92 -7.36 0.20 -3.05
CA HIS A 92 -6.71 -0.43 -4.18
C HIS A 92 -7.24 -1.86 -4.40
N GLU A 93 -7.23 -2.68 -3.36
CA GLU A 93 -7.66 -4.07 -3.43
C GLU A 93 -9.15 -4.20 -3.75
N LEU A 94 -10.01 -3.34 -3.20
CA LEU A 94 -11.45 -3.38 -3.44
C LEU A 94 -11.84 -2.98 -4.87
N LEU A 95 -11.15 -2.01 -5.47
CA LEU A 95 -11.58 -1.39 -6.73
C LEU A 95 -10.73 -1.81 -7.94
N PHE A 96 -9.48 -2.19 -7.71
CA PHE A 96 -8.50 -2.49 -8.76
C PHE A 96 -7.84 -3.85 -8.57
N GLY A 97 -7.97 -4.48 -7.41
CA GLY A 97 -7.47 -5.82 -7.13
C GLY A 97 -8.22 -6.90 -7.93
N ASN A 98 -7.53 -8.01 -8.16
CA ASN A 98 -8.16 -9.19 -8.74
C ASN A 98 -9.12 -9.82 -7.72
N ARG A 99 -10.41 -9.89 -8.06
CA ARG A 99 -11.47 -10.42 -7.17
C ARG A 99 -11.29 -11.90 -6.83
N ASP A 100 -10.58 -12.65 -7.67
CA ASP A 100 -10.24 -14.04 -7.41
C ASP A 100 -9.10 -14.17 -6.38
N GLU A 101 -8.29 -13.12 -6.21
CA GLU A 101 -7.19 -13.08 -5.24
C GLU A 101 -7.58 -12.44 -3.91
N VAL A 102 -8.45 -11.43 -3.95
CA VAL A 102 -8.92 -10.70 -2.76
C VAL A 102 -10.44 -10.58 -2.80
N PRO A 103 -11.16 -11.46 -2.07
CA PRO A 103 -12.61 -11.34 -1.93
C PRO A 103 -12.96 -10.02 -1.22
N PRO A 104 -14.04 -9.30 -1.60
CA PRO A 104 -14.36 -7.98 -1.02
C PRO A 104 -14.57 -7.93 0.51
N LYS A 105 -14.73 -9.09 1.16
CA LYS A 105 -14.90 -9.19 2.61
C LYS A 105 -13.56 -9.17 3.37
N VAL A 106 -12.45 -9.52 2.72
CA VAL A 106 -11.15 -9.83 3.33
C VAL A 106 -10.18 -8.67 3.17
#